data_AF-A0A3E0Q820-F1
#
_entry.id   AF-A0A3E0Q820-F1
#
_cell.length_a   1.000
_cell.length_b   1.000
_cell.length_c   1.000
_cell.angle_alpha   90.00
_cell.angle_beta   90.00
_cell.angle_gamma   90.00
#
_symmetry.space_group_name_H-M   'P 1'
#
loop_
_entity.id
_entity.type
_entity.pdbx_description
1 polymer ?
#
loop_
_entity_poly.entity_id
_entity_poly.type
_entity_poly.pdbx_seq_one_letter_code
_entity_poly.pdbx_strand_id
1 'polypeptide(L)' 'MATAKDKVQEILQRLPDDASLESIEYEIYVQRKIRQGEEDVAAGRVLTMDEMQLRLGKWLEESAGQ' A
#
# COMPACT_ATOMS: atom_id res chain seq x y z
N MET A 1 -12.79 3.15 -18.29
CA MET A 1 -11.94 3.17 -17.07
C MET A 1 -12.85 3.37 -15.89
N ALA A 2 -12.76 2.52 -14.86
CA ALA A 2 -13.54 2.72 -13.63
C ALA A 2 -13.05 3.99 -12.91
N THR A 3 -13.97 4.88 -12.59
CA THR A 3 -13.69 6.13 -11.88
C THR A 3 -13.32 5.85 -10.41
N ALA A 4 -12.81 6.87 -9.70
CA ALA A 4 -12.60 6.75 -8.26
C ALA A 4 -13.92 6.45 -7.52
N LYS A 5 -15.04 7.00 -8.00
CA LYS A 5 -16.37 6.76 -7.43
C LYS A 5 -16.82 5.32 -7.63
N ASP A 6 -16.67 4.77 -8.83
CA ASP A 6 -17.07 3.38 -9.14
C ASP A 6 -16.31 2.39 -8.25
N LYS A 7 -15.00 2.62 -8.06
CA LYS A 7 -14.16 1.81 -7.17
C LYS A 7 -14.62 1.88 -5.72
N VAL A 8 -14.96 3.06 -5.21
CA VAL A 8 -15.50 3.18 -3.86
C VAL A 8 -16.84 2.46 -3.75
N GLN A 9 -17.70 2.53 -4.76
CA GLN A 9 -18.97 1.78 -4.77
C GLN A 9 -18.73 0.27 -4.73
N GLU A 10 -17.77 -0.26 -5.48
CA GLU A 10 -17.38 -1.68 -5.41
C GLU A 10 -16.86 -2.06 -4.01
N ILE A 11 -16.09 -1.18 -3.36
CA ILE A 11 -15.65 -1.39 -1.97
C ILE A 11 -16.84 -1.48 -1.02
N LEU A 12 -17.81 -0.57 -1.15
CA LEU A 12 -18.99 -0.57 -0.29
C LEU A 12 -19.89 -1.80 -0.54
N GLN A 13 -19.95 -2.33 -1.76
CA GLN A 13 -20.74 -3.52 -2.07
C GLN A 13 -20.20 -4.82 -1.46
N ARG A 14 -18.90 -4.88 -1.15
CA ARG A 14 -18.25 -6.08 -0.58
C ARG A 14 -18.07 -6.04 0.93
N LEU A 15 -18.17 -4.85 1.53
CA LEU A 15 -18.02 -4.69 2.97
C LEU A 15 -19.33 -5.03 3.69
N PRO A 16 -19.26 -5.56 4.93
CA PRO A 16 -20.45 -5.78 5.72
C PRO A 16 -21.08 -4.44 6.15
N ASP A 17 -22.38 -4.46 6.46
CA ASP A 17 -23.13 -3.25 6.85
C ASP A 17 -22.61 -2.60 8.15
N ASP A 18 -21.91 -3.36 8.99
CA ASP A 18 -21.29 -2.90 10.23
C ASP A 18 -19.83 -2.44 10.07
N ALA A 19 -19.34 -2.36 8.82
CA ALA A 19 -17.98 -1.92 8.54
C ALA A 19 -17.73 -0.50 9.08
N SER A 20 -16.62 -0.34 9.79
CA SER A 20 -16.18 0.96 10.28
C SER A 20 -15.64 1.83 9.14
N LEU A 21 -15.62 3.14 9.36
CA LEU A 21 -14.94 4.07 8.45
C LEU A 21 -13.46 3.73 8.25
N GLU A 22 -12.80 3.26 9.31
CA GLU A 22 -11.41 2.80 9.28
C GLU A 22 -11.22 1.60 8.34
N SER A 23 -12.19 0.68 8.31
CA SER A 23 -12.17 -0.47 7.40
C SER A 23 -12.30 -0.03 5.94
N ILE A 24 -13.21 0.91 5.67
CA ILE A 24 -13.39 1.50 4.32
C ILE A 24 -12.12 2.24 3.89
N GLU A 25 -11.53 3.03 4.79
CA GLU A 25 -10.29 3.75 4.53
C GLU A 25 -9.12 2.80 4.25
N TYR A 26 -8.99 1.73 5.04
CA TYR A 26 -7.96 0.71 4.86
C TYR A 26 -8.05 0.05 3.48
N GLU A 27 -9.26 -0.31 3.03
CA GLU A 27 -9.47 -0.88 1.71
C GLU A 27 -9.05 0.08 0.58
N ILE A 28 -9.35 1.37 0.72
CA ILE A 28 -8.90 2.40 -0.23
C ILE A 28 -7.37 2.54 -0.21
N TYR A 29 -6.77 2.55 0.98
CA TYR A 29 -5.33 2.67 1.18
C TYR A 29 -4.58 1.51 0.52
N VAL A 30 -4.99 0.27 0.77
CA VAL A 30 -4.36 -0.92 0.19
C VAL A 30 -4.42 -0.89 -1.33
N GLN A 31 -5.59 -0.59 -1.92
CA GLN A 31 -5.71 -0.48 -3.37
C GLN A 31 -4.79 0.60 -3.96
N ARG A 32 -4.63 1.73 -3.25
CA ARG A 32 -3.70 2.79 -3.67
C ARG A 32 -2.25 2.32 -3.62
N LYS A 33 -1.86 1.59 -2.58
CA LYS A 33 -0.50 1.05 -2.44
C LYS A 33 -0.17 0.00 -3.50
N ILE A 34 -1.13 -0.84 -3.87
CA ILE A 34 -0.95 -1.80 -4.96
C ILE A 34 -0.70 -1.08 -6.28
N ARG A 35 -1.55 -0.11 -6.65
CA ARG A 35 -1.37 0.66 -7.90
C ARG A 35 -0.06 1.43 -7.93
N GLN A 36 0.30 2.04 -6.80
CA GLN A 36 1.59 2.70 -6.67
C GLN A 36 2.73 1.71 -6.93
N GLY A 37 2.66 0.49 -6.38
CA GLY A 37 3.64 -0.56 -6.65
C GLY A 37 3.70 -0.97 -8.12
N GLU A 38 2.55 -1.13 -8.79
CA GLU A 38 2.49 -1.42 -10.23
C GLU A 38 3.15 -0.30 -11.06
N GLU A 39 2.88 0.96 -10.72
CA GLU A 39 3.50 2.12 -11.36
C GLU A 39 5.01 2.20 -11.09
N ASP A 40 5.45 1.86 -9.88
CA ASP A 40 6.86 1.80 -9.49
C ASP A 40 7.59 0.73 -10.29
N VAL A 41 7.00 -0.46 -10.44
CA VAL A 41 7.54 -1.54 -11.28
C VAL A 41 7.63 -1.10 -12.74
N ALA A 42 6.56 -0.54 -13.30
CA ALA A 42 6.53 -0.08 -14.69
C ALA A 42 7.57 1.02 -14.97
N ALA A 43 7.85 1.87 -13.99
CA ALA A 43 8.83 2.93 -14.08
C ALA A 43 10.27 2.50 -13.68
N GLY A 44 10.49 1.23 -13.35
CA GLY A 44 11.79 0.73 -12.91
C GLY A 44 12.23 1.25 -11.53
N ARG A 45 11.32 1.81 -10.72
CA ARG A 45 11.57 2.26 -9.35
C ARG A 45 11.56 1.07 -8.37
N VAL A 46 12.34 0.05 -8.69
CA VAL A 46 12.48 -1.18 -7.91
C VAL A 46 13.90 -1.30 -7.36
N LEU A 47 14.06 -2.14 -6.34
CA LEU A 47 15.35 -2.42 -5.71
C LEU A 47 15.60 -3.92 -5.76
N THR A 48 16.87 -4.28 -5.86
CA THR A 48 17.31 -5.65 -5.59
C THR A 48 17.21 -5.96 -4.09
N MET A 49 17.23 -7.26 -3.76
CA MET A 49 17.22 -7.72 -2.37
C MET A 49 18.39 -7.13 -1.57
N ASP A 50 19.59 -7.09 -2.15
CA ASP A 50 20.79 -6.58 -1.48
C ASP A 50 20.69 -5.07 -1.20
N GLU A 51 20.20 -4.28 -2.16
CA GLU A 51 19.96 -2.85 -1.99
C GLU A 51 18.89 -2.56 -0.91
N MET A 52 17.86 -3.39 -0.86
CA MET A 52 16.82 -3.30 0.17
C MET A 52 17.39 -3.62 1.56
N GLN A 53 18.17 -4.69 1.71
CA GLN A 53 18.79 -5.06 3.00
C GLN A 53 19.72 -3.96 3.52
N LEU A 54 20.55 -3.37 2.66
CA LEU A 54 21.42 -2.26 3.03
C LEU A 54 20.63 -1.04 3.52
N ARG A 55 19.50 -0.73 2.88
CA ARG A 55 18.63 0.38 3.29
C ARG A 55 17.96 0.12 4.63
N LEU A 56 17.44 -1.09 4.85
CA LEU A 56 16.78 -1.46 6.10
C LEU A 56 17.78 -1.55 7.26
N GLY A 57 19.00 -2.01 7.00
CA GLY A 57 20.06 -2.13 8.01
C GLY A 57 20.33 -0.82 8.75
N LYS A 58 20.32 0.32 8.05
CA LYS A 58 20.51 1.65 8.66
C LYS A 58 19.51 1.95 9.79
N TRP A 59 18.26 1.57 9.59
CA TRP A 59 17.20 1.83 10.57
C TRP A 59 17.25 0.82 11.72
N LEU A 60 17.61 -0.44 11.44
CA LEU A 60 17.72 -1.49 12.46
C LEU A 60 18.92 -1.26 13.40
N GLU A 61 20.03 -0.76 12.88
CA GLU A 61 21.20 -0.37 13.68
C GLU A 61 20.89 0.84 14.58
N GLU A 62 20.18 1.85 14.05
CA GLU A 62 19.72 3.01 14.83
C GLU A 62 18.70 2.62 15.92
N SER A 63 17.85 1.61 15.65
CA SER A 63 16.83 1.11 16.59
C SER A 63 17.41 0.21 17.69
N ALA A 64 18.58 -0.39 17.47
CA ALA A 64 19.23 -1.31 18.42
C ALA A 64 20.21 -0.62 19.39
N GLY A 65 20.47 0.68 19.18
CA GLY A 65 21.36 1.50 20.00
C GLY A 65 20.68 2.28 21.13
N GLN A 66 19.45 1.93 21.52
CA GLN A 66 18.66 2.63 22.55
C GLN A 66 18.11 1.67 23.61
#